data_AF-A0A6B2G9Q8-F1
#
_entry.id   AF-A0A6B2G9Q8-F1
#
_cell.length_a   1.000
_cell.length_b   1.000
_cell.length_c   1.000
_cell.angle_alpha   90.00
_cell.angle_beta   90.00
_cell.angle_gamma   90.00
#
_symmetry.space_group_name_H-M   'P 1'
#
loop_
_entity.id
_entity.type
_entity.pdbx_description
1 polymer ?
#
loop_
_entity_poly.entity_id
_entity_poly.type
_entity_poly.pdbx_seq_one_letter_code
_entity_poly.pdbx_strand_id
1 'polypeptide(L)'
;MAKDFHKEQHLKSSDFITDMVIGMSDGLTVPFALAAGLSGAVQSNGIIITAGIAEIVAGSIAMGLGGYLAGKTEQEHYESELNREYKEVEILPEKEKEEVKEIFEAYGLSLESQNRIADELAQDKDKWVDFMMKYELGLDKPNPNRARN
;
A
#
# COMPACT_ATOMS: atom_id res chain seq x y z
N MET A 1 19.74 -9.64 38.41
CA MET A 1 19.13 -10.66 37.53
C MET A 1 18.57 -9.92 36.32
N ALA A 2 18.94 -10.34 35.12
CA ALA A 2 18.93 -9.53 33.89
C ALA A 2 17.53 -9.16 33.37
N LYS A 3 17.39 -7.95 32.80
CA LYS A 3 16.27 -7.59 31.92
C LYS A 3 16.48 -8.32 30.58
N ASP A 4 15.67 -9.33 30.30
CA ASP A 4 15.56 -9.88 28.95
C ASP A 4 14.94 -8.82 28.04
N PHE A 5 15.73 -8.35 27.06
CA PHE A 5 15.22 -7.52 25.97
C PHE A 5 14.50 -8.44 25.00
N HIS A 6 13.17 -8.47 25.05
CA HIS A 6 12.35 -9.13 24.05
C HIS A 6 12.57 -8.43 22.70
N LYS A 7 13.44 -9.00 21.87
CA LYS A 7 13.79 -8.48 20.54
C LYS A 7 12.91 -9.21 19.52
N GLU A 8 11.75 -8.66 19.24
CA GLU A 8 10.87 -9.18 18.21
C GLU A 8 11.45 -8.86 16.82
N GLN A 9 11.78 -9.90 16.06
CA GLN A 9 12.21 -9.77 14.68
C GLN A 9 10.98 -9.81 13.76
N HIS A 10 10.48 -8.63 13.39
CA HIS A 10 9.44 -8.50 12.37
C HIS A 10 10.10 -8.40 10.98
N LEU A 11 9.80 -9.34 10.10
CA LEU A 11 10.28 -9.35 8.71
C LEU A 11 9.58 -8.24 7.92
N LYS A 12 10.24 -7.08 7.77
CA LYS A 12 9.76 -5.95 6.95
C LYS A 12 10.09 -6.05 5.46
N SER A 13 10.64 -7.19 5.01
CA SER A 13 11.18 -7.38 3.65
C SER A 13 10.30 -8.23 2.73
N SER A 14 9.02 -8.43 3.08
CA SER A 14 8.12 -9.30 2.31
C SER A 14 7.78 -8.71 0.95
N ASP A 15 7.41 -7.43 0.87
CA ASP A 15 6.77 -6.87 -0.33
C ASP A 15 7.70 -6.86 -1.55
N PHE A 16 8.96 -6.48 -1.37
CA PHE A 16 9.95 -6.53 -2.46
C PHE A 16 10.17 -7.95 -3.00
N ILE A 17 10.23 -8.94 -2.11
CA ILE A 17 10.38 -10.34 -2.51
C ILE A 17 9.10 -10.80 -3.22
N THR A 18 7.92 -10.42 -2.72
CA THR A 18 6.64 -10.71 -3.35
C THR A 18 6.57 -10.15 -4.77
N ASP A 19 6.91 -8.87 -4.96
CA ASP A 19 6.91 -8.21 -6.27
C ASP A 19 7.89 -8.89 -7.25
N MET A 20 9.08 -9.27 -6.76
CA MET A 20 10.06 -10.01 -7.56
C MET A 20 9.53 -11.39 -7.98
N VAL A 21 8.91 -12.13 -7.06
CA VAL A 21 8.36 -13.46 -7.35
C VAL A 21 7.19 -13.37 -8.34
N ILE A 22 6.30 -12.38 -8.19
CA ILE A 22 5.20 -12.11 -9.12
C ILE A 22 5.78 -11.77 -10.51
N GLY A 23 6.72 -10.82 -10.57
CA GLY A 23 7.36 -10.41 -11.82
C GLY A 23 8.06 -11.56 -12.54
N MET A 24 8.78 -12.41 -11.80
CA MET A 24 9.42 -13.61 -12.38
C MET A 24 8.41 -14.63 -12.86
N SER A 25 7.30 -14.82 -12.14
CA SER A 25 6.26 -15.79 -12.51
C SER A 25 5.59 -15.39 -13.83
N ASP A 26 5.25 -14.10 -13.98
CA ASP A 26 4.65 -13.57 -15.21
C ASP A 26 5.65 -13.59 -16.36
N GLY A 27 6.87 -13.12 -16.12
CA GLY A 27 7.96 -13.07 -17.10
C GLY A 27 8.48 -14.42 -17.56
N LEU A 28 8.08 -15.53 -16.92
CA LEU A 28 8.35 -16.89 -17.39
C LEU A 28 7.12 -17.51 -18.06
N THR A 29 5.93 -17.30 -17.51
CA THR A 29 4.72 -18.01 -17.94
C THR A 29 4.19 -17.46 -19.27
N VAL A 30 4.11 -16.14 -19.43
CA VAL A 30 3.52 -15.52 -20.63
C VAL A 30 4.40 -15.70 -21.87
N PRO A 31 5.72 -15.44 -21.84
CA PRO A 31 6.55 -15.66 -23.02
C PRO A 31 6.64 -17.14 -23.40
N PHE A 32 6.63 -18.04 -22.41
CA PHE A 32 6.60 -19.48 -22.65
C PHE A 32 5.31 -19.91 -23.36
N ALA A 33 4.15 -19.48 -22.84
CA ALA A 33 2.87 -19.81 -23.45
C ALA A 33 2.74 -19.23 -24.87
N LEU A 34 3.22 -18.01 -25.08
CA LEU A 34 3.27 -17.38 -26.40
C LEU A 34 4.14 -18.18 -27.38
N ALA A 35 5.36 -18.54 -26.98
CA ALA A 35 6.29 -19.30 -27.82
C ALA A 35 5.75 -20.71 -28.13
N ALA A 36 5.18 -21.39 -27.13
CA ALA A 36 4.55 -22.70 -27.30
C ALA A 36 3.35 -22.62 -28.27
N GLY A 37 2.48 -21.62 -28.12
CA GLY A 37 1.35 -21.39 -29.02
C GLY A 37 1.78 -21.12 -30.46
N LEU A 38 2.79 -20.25 -30.65
CA LEU A 38 3.32 -19.93 -31.98
C LEU A 38 4.02 -21.13 -32.64
N SER A 39 4.67 -22.01 -31.86
CA SER A 39 5.34 -23.19 -32.40
C SER A 39 4.38 -24.17 -33.10
N GLY A 40 3.10 -24.18 -32.72
CA GLY A 40 2.07 -24.97 -33.38
C GLY A 40 1.50 -24.34 -34.66
N ALA A 41 1.72 -23.04 -34.88
CA ALA A 41 1.13 -22.27 -35.98
C ALA A 41 2.16 -21.73 -36.98
N VAL A 42 3.42 -21.59 -36.58
CA VAL A 42 4.49 -20.93 -37.35
C VAL A 42 5.74 -21.82 -37.36
N GLN A 43 6.28 -22.09 -38.54
CA GLN A 43 7.49 -22.93 -38.70
C GLN A 43 8.80 -22.15 -38.53
N SER A 44 8.75 -20.82 -38.56
CA SER A 44 9.94 -19.96 -38.46
C SER A 44 10.32 -19.69 -37.01
N ASN A 45 11.40 -20.33 -36.56
CA ASN A 45 11.99 -20.08 -35.24
C ASN A 45 12.39 -18.60 -35.04
N GLY A 46 12.82 -17.91 -36.10
CA GLY A 46 13.16 -16.49 -36.03
C GLY A 46 11.98 -15.61 -35.65
N ILE A 47 10.78 -15.92 -36.17
CA ILE A 47 9.54 -15.20 -35.82
C ILE A 47 9.15 -15.48 -34.36
N ILE A 48 9.26 -16.73 -33.92
CA ILE A 48 8.90 -17.12 -32.54
C ILE A 48 9.81 -16.41 -31.52
N ILE A 49 11.12 -16.40 -31.76
CA ILE A 49 12.10 -15.76 -30.87
C ILE A 49 11.90 -14.24 -30.83
N THR A 50 11.73 -13.61 -31.98
CA THR A 50 11.54 -12.14 -32.03
C THR A 50 10.22 -11.73 -31.38
N ALA A 51 9.14 -12.49 -31.56
CA ALA A 51 7.87 -12.27 -30.88
C ALA A 51 8.00 -12.42 -29.35
N GLY A 52 8.70 -13.46 -28.88
CA GLY A 52 8.94 -13.67 -27.45
C GLY A 52 9.77 -12.54 -26.81
N ILE A 53 10.84 -12.09 -27.47
CA ILE A 53 11.64 -10.95 -26.98
C ILE A 53 10.80 -9.68 -26.95
N ALA A 54 10.00 -9.42 -27.99
CA ALA A 54 9.12 -8.26 -28.04
C ALA A 54 8.09 -8.28 -26.91
N GLU A 55 7.52 -9.45 -26.61
CA GLU A 55 6.57 -9.62 -25.51
C GLU A 55 7.23 -9.40 -24.15
N ILE A 56 8.43 -9.95 -23.89
CA ILE A 56 9.17 -9.71 -22.64
C ILE A 56 9.44 -8.22 -22.43
N VAL A 57 9.89 -7.51 -23.48
CA VAL A 57 10.17 -6.06 -23.41
C VAL A 57 8.88 -5.28 -23.14
N ALA A 58 7.80 -5.58 -23.87
CA ALA A 58 6.52 -4.92 -23.69
C ALA A 58 5.92 -5.18 -22.30
N GLY A 59 5.95 -6.43 -21.83
CA GLY A 59 5.49 -6.83 -20.51
C GLY A 59 6.28 -6.16 -19.39
N SER A 60 7.62 -6.12 -19.51
CA SER A 60 8.48 -5.45 -18.52
C SER A 60 8.17 -3.95 -18.41
N ILE A 61 7.97 -3.27 -19.54
CA ILE A 61 7.60 -1.84 -19.55
C ILE A 61 6.21 -1.64 -18.94
N ALA A 62 5.22 -2.48 -19.31
CA ALA A 62 3.86 -2.38 -18.81
C ALA A 62 3.80 -2.58 -17.29
N MET A 63 4.49 -3.59 -16.76
CA MET A 63 4.53 -3.87 -15.33
C MET A 63 5.27 -2.78 -14.55
N GLY A 64 6.41 -2.30 -15.06
CA GLY A 64 7.16 -1.21 -14.42
C GLY A 64 6.37 0.10 -14.36
N LEU A 65 5.75 0.50 -15.47
CA LEU A 65 4.89 1.70 -15.51
C LEU A 65 3.62 1.52 -14.67
N GLY A 66 3.03 0.32 -14.67
CA GLY A 66 1.86 -0.01 -13.85
C GLY A 66 2.16 0.11 -12.36
N GLY A 67 3.27 -0.46 -11.90
CA GLY A 67 3.74 -0.34 -10.51
C GLY A 67 4.03 1.11 -10.12
N TYR A 68 4.75 1.84 -10.98
CA TYR A 68 5.03 3.27 -10.78
C TYR A 68 3.74 4.09 -10.61
N LEU A 69 2.79 3.92 -11.53
CA LEU A 69 1.56 4.69 -11.53
C LEU A 69 0.67 4.33 -10.34
N ALA A 70 0.61 3.04 -9.97
CA ALA A 70 -0.10 2.59 -8.77
C ALA A 70 0.48 3.22 -7.50
N GLY A 71 1.82 3.17 -7.33
CA GLY A 71 2.49 3.78 -6.19
C GLY A 71 2.34 5.31 -6.15
N LYS A 72 2.40 5.97 -7.31
CA LYS A 72 2.19 7.42 -7.41
C LYS A 72 0.75 7.81 -7.04
N THR A 73 -0.23 7.04 -7.52
CA THR A 73 -1.65 7.27 -7.24
C THR A 73 -1.95 7.08 -5.75
N GLU A 74 -1.39 6.04 -5.12
CA GLU A 74 -1.53 5.81 -3.68
C GLU A 74 -0.93 6.95 -2.87
N GLN A 75 0.25 7.46 -3.27
CA GLN A 75 0.86 8.61 -2.62
C GLN A 75 0.01 9.88 -2.75
N GLU A 76 -0.50 10.18 -3.95
CA GLU A 76 -1.35 11.34 -4.18
C GLU A 76 -2.68 11.24 -3.42
N HIS A 77 -3.26 10.04 -3.37
CA HIS A 77 -4.47 9.79 -2.60
C HIS A 77 -4.21 10.01 -1.10
N TYR A 78 -3.15 9.43 -0.55
CA TYR A 78 -2.77 9.64 0.85
C TYR A 78 -2.55 11.12 1.18
N GLU A 79 -1.81 11.84 0.35
CA GLU A 79 -1.57 13.27 0.55
C GLU A 79 -2.85 14.11 0.46
N SER A 80 -3.77 13.74 -0.45
CA SER A 80 -5.07 14.39 -0.56
C SER A 80 -5.93 14.19 0.69
N GLU A 81 -6.04 12.95 1.17
CA GLU A 81 -6.81 12.61 2.36
C GLU A 81 -6.19 13.25 3.61
N LEU A 82 -4.86 13.21 3.76
CA LEU A 82 -4.15 13.86 4.86
C LEU A 82 -4.47 15.36 4.93
N ASN A 83 -4.46 16.05 3.79
CA ASN A 83 -4.81 17.46 3.72
C ASN A 83 -6.29 17.74 4.00
N ARG A 84 -7.19 16.78 3.73
CA ARG A 84 -8.62 16.89 4.08
C ARG A 84 -8.79 16.74 5.59
N GLU A 85 -8.18 15.71 6.16
CA GLU A 85 -8.22 15.38 7.58
C GLU A 85 -7.72 16.56 8.43
N TYR A 86 -6.59 17.17 8.05
CA TYR A 86 -6.07 18.36 8.73
C TYR A 86 -7.02 19.56 8.73
N LYS A 87 -7.91 19.67 7.73
CA LYS A 87 -8.94 20.72 7.67
C LYS A 87 -10.17 20.34 8.49
N GLU A 88 -10.55 19.07 8.47
CA GLU A 88 -11.70 18.55 9.22
C GLU A 88 -11.48 18.72 10.73
N VAL A 89 -10.30 18.33 11.25
CA VAL A 89 -9.95 18.55 12.67
C VAL A 89 -9.86 20.03 13.06
N GLU A 90 -9.65 20.96 12.12
CA GLU A 90 -9.65 22.41 12.39
C GLU A 90 -11.04 23.03 12.37
N ILE A 91 -11.85 22.66 11.37
CA ILE A 91 -13.12 23.31 11.08
C ILE A 91 -14.25 22.65 11.88
N LEU A 92 -14.18 21.34 12.10
CA LEU A 92 -15.22 20.51 12.71
C LEU A 92 -14.68 19.62 13.86
N PRO A 93 -13.89 20.16 14.81
CA PRO A 93 -13.21 19.33 15.83
C PRO A 93 -14.16 18.47 16.67
N GLU A 94 -15.37 18.96 16.96
CA GLU A 94 -16.32 18.18 17.76
C GLU A 94 -16.90 16.99 16.99
N LYS A 95 -17.06 17.09 15.67
CA LYS A 95 -17.47 15.97 14.82
C LYS A 95 -16.35 14.93 14.73
N GLU A 96 -15.12 15.38 14.51
CA GLU A 96 -13.96 14.46 14.46
C GLU A 96 -13.74 13.75 15.80
N LYS A 97 -14.04 14.41 16.93
CA LYS A 97 -14.03 13.74 18.24
C LYS A 97 -15.12 12.71 18.38
N GLU A 98 -16.30 12.92 17.78
CA GLU A 98 -17.36 11.89 17.74
C GLU A 98 -16.89 10.67 16.96
N GLU A 99 -16.20 10.86 15.84
CA GLU A 99 -15.65 9.75 15.04
C GLU A 99 -14.58 8.95 15.81
N VAL A 100 -13.70 9.62 16.57
CA VAL A 100 -12.79 8.93 17.51
C VAL A 100 -13.56 8.09 18.54
N LYS A 101 -14.67 8.61 19.09
CA LYS A 101 -15.50 7.87 20.05
C LYS A 101 -16.14 6.65 19.40
N GLU A 102 -16.65 6.78 18.18
CA GLU A 102 -17.23 5.67 17.40
C GLU A 102 -16.22 4.55 17.15
N ILE A 103 -14.96 4.91 16.80
CA ILE A 103 -13.87 3.94 16.65
C ILE A 103 -13.69 3.15 17.95
N PHE A 104 -13.57 3.84 19.10
CA PHE A 104 -13.38 3.18 20.40
C PHE A 104 -14.63 2.47 20.94
N GLU A 105 -15.82 2.90 20.54
CA GLU A 105 -17.08 2.21 20.82
C GLU A 105 -17.10 0.83 20.16
N ALA A 106 -16.61 0.72 18.91
CA ALA A 106 -16.48 -0.55 18.22
C ALA A 106 -15.53 -1.53 18.94
N TYR A 107 -14.57 -1.01 19.73
CA TYR A 107 -13.70 -1.80 20.61
C TYR A 107 -14.30 -2.09 22.00
N GLY A 108 -15.51 -1.59 22.28
CA GLY A 108 -16.23 -1.84 23.54
C GLY A 108 -15.78 -0.98 24.72
N LEU A 109 -15.15 0.18 24.47
CA LEU A 109 -14.75 1.09 25.56
C LEU A 109 -15.98 1.78 26.16
N SER A 110 -15.89 2.15 27.44
CA SER A 110 -16.95 2.92 28.12
C SER A 110 -17.05 4.34 27.55
N LEU A 111 -18.25 4.92 27.58
CA LEU A 111 -18.48 6.31 27.13
C LEU A 111 -17.57 7.33 27.85
N GLU A 112 -17.26 7.11 29.14
CA GLU A 112 -16.31 7.94 29.89
C GLU A 112 -14.90 7.87 29.28
N SER A 113 -14.44 6.66 28.94
CA SER A 113 -13.11 6.46 28.33
C SER A 113 -13.04 7.04 26.92
N GLN A 114 -14.09 6.83 26.13
CA GLN A 114 -14.19 7.37 24.77
C GLN A 114 -14.06 8.91 24.78
N ASN A 115 -14.83 9.60 25.65
CA ASN A 115 -14.76 11.05 25.78
C ASN A 115 -13.36 11.53 26.19
N ARG A 116 -12.78 10.87 27.21
CA ARG A 116 -11.45 11.23 27.69
C ARG A 116 -10.36 11.04 26.64
N ILE A 117 -10.39 9.92 25.92
CA ILE A 117 -9.41 9.64 24.86
C ILE A 117 -9.55 10.64 23.73
N ALA A 118 -10.77 10.94 23.27
CA ALA A 118 -11.00 11.92 22.21
C ALA A 118 -10.47 13.33 22.61
N ASP A 119 -10.71 13.76 23.85
CA ASP A 119 -10.20 15.04 24.35
C ASP A 119 -8.67 15.06 24.55
N GLU A 120 -8.07 13.95 25.00
CA GLU A 120 -6.61 13.83 25.16
C GLU A 120 -5.91 13.77 23.78
N LEU A 121 -6.48 13.05 22.82
CA LEU A 121 -5.93 12.91 21.46
C LEU A 121 -5.98 14.26 20.72
N ALA A 122 -7.08 15.00 20.87
CA ALA A 122 -7.26 16.32 20.24
C ALA A 122 -6.26 17.40 20.71
N GLN A 123 -5.47 17.15 21.77
CA GLN A 123 -4.43 18.07 22.23
C GLN A 123 -3.23 18.14 21.29
N ASP A 124 -2.96 17.08 20.54
CA ASP A 124 -1.87 16.99 19.58
C ASP A 124 -2.44 16.70 18.19
N LYS A 125 -2.55 17.77 17.40
CA LYS A 125 -3.18 17.73 16.08
C LYS A 125 -2.53 16.71 15.15
N ASP A 126 -1.21 16.62 15.16
CA ASP A 126 -0.48 15.73 14.25
C ASP A 126 -0.75 14.26 14.63
N LYS A 127 -0.74 13.93 15.93
CA LYS A 127 -1.08 12.58 16.39
C LYS A 127 -2.55 12.23 16.19
N TRP A 128 -3.44 13.20 16.32
CA TRP A 128 -4.86 13.00 16.08
C TRP A 128 -5.13 12.68 14.60
N VAL A 129 -4.58 13.48 13.69
CA VAL A 129 -4.68 13.22 12.25
C VAL A 129 -4.04 11.87 11.89
N ASP A 130 -2.85 11.56 12.42
CA ASP A 130 -2.22 10.25 12.20
C ASP A 130 -3.10 9.09 12.69
N PHE A 131 -3.86 9.28 13.79
CA PHE A 131 -4.83 8.31 14.27
C PHE A 131 -6.02 8.18 13.33
N MET A 132 -6.63 9.28 12.90
CA MET A 132 -7.78 9.27 11.99
C MET A 132 -7.40 8.63 10.64
N MET A 133 -6.29 9.05 10.05
CA MET A 133 -5.74 8.45 8.82
C MET A 133 -5.62 6.92 8.94
N LYS A 134 -5.17 6.42 10.08
CA LYS A 134 -4.95 4.98 10.28
C LYS A 134 -6.22 4.20 10.62
N TYR A 135 -7.04 4.70 11.53
CA TYR A 135 -8.13 3.93 12.14
C TYR A 135 -9.50 4.25 11.56
N GLU A 136 -9.70 5.45 11.04
CA GLU A 136 -10.94 5.82 10.35
C GLU A 136 -10.83 5.49 8.85
N LEU A 137 -9.78 5.99 8.19
CA LEU A 137 -9.60 5.86 6.73
C LEU A 137 -8.86 4.58 6.31
N GLY A 138 -8.19 3.89 7.24
CA GLY A 138 -7.42 2.68 6.94
C GLY A 138 -6.17 2.94 6.09
N LEU A 139 -5.64 4.17 6.12
CA LEU A 139 -4.52 4.62 5.31
C LEU A 139 -3.23 4.67 6.13
N ASP A 140 -2.31 3.76 5.84
CA ASP A 140 -0.94 3.84 6.32
C ASP A 140 -0.09 4.77 5.45
N LYS A 141 0.91 5.40 6.07
CA LYS A 141 1.84 6.27 5.35
C LYS A 141 2.58 5.46 4.27
N PRO A 142 2.44 5.81 2.98
CA PRO A 142 3.03 5.03 1.91
C PRO A 142 4.56 5.08 1.98
N ASN A 143 5.21 3.96 1.61
CA ASN A 143 6.66 3.91 1.53
C ASN A 143 7.13 4.82 0.39
N PRO A 144 7.99 5.83 0.65
CA PRO A 144 8.43 6.78 -0.37
C PRO A 144 9.18 6.12 -1.54
N ASN A 145 9.69 4.90 -1.37
CA ASN A 145 10.35 4.16 -2.44
C ASN A 145 9.40 3.31 -3.29
N ARG A 146 8.11 3.21 -2.95
CA ARG A 146 7.13 2.37 -3.68
C ARG A 146 6.89 2.87 -5.10
N ALA A 147 6.94 4.18 -5.32
CA ALA A 147 6.80 4.78 -6.64
C ALA A 147 8.13 4.92 -7.40
N ARG A 148 9.26 4.43 -6.88
CA ARG A 148 10.58 4.66 -7.48
C ARG A 148 11.34 3.38 -7.87
N ASN A 149 10.87 2.22 -7.41
CA ASN A 149 11.43 0.92 -7.73
C ASN A 149 10.63 0.24 -8.83
#